data_AF-A0A024FE74-F1
#
_entry.id   AF-A0A024FE74-F1
#
_cell.length_a   1.000
_cell.length_b   1.000
_cell.length_c   1.000
_cell.angle_alpha   90.00
_cell.angle_beta   90.00
_cell.angle_gamma   90.00
#
_symmetry.space_group_name_H-M   'P 1'
#
loop_
_entity.id
_entity.type
_entity.pdbx_description
1 polymer ?
#
loop_
_entity_poly.entity_id
_entity_poly.type
_entity_poly.pdbx_seq_one_letter_code
_entity_poly.pdbx_strand_id
1 'polypeptide(L)'
;MGKNGVGSIINDNHNNSTPDYSKIHHNYFADRVPVDNNVNGLNDQDAIRIGTSTTSLSDSFTEIYDNLFNNWAGEVEIISNKSGSNKYYNNTFRDYQGTLTLRHGNNAEVFGNYFFGNENTFSGGVRIIGEDHKVYNNYFEGLRYRKPNGSGSNTTGALNVMNGIENSALNQYYQVKNVQVVNNTLVNCDLGIRIGTSLSGADQEPENITVANNIILDSDINAFQILTPATGASVYEGNITQNGSWDLTNGINSNQTVASGLLTSGSDFYRIVSGSAAIDAGVGTYTFLTQDILYGDGDLNFDAGAEEFGATGTVGPYELADVGFALGFGALNTLSVGNVDE
;
A
#
# COMPACT_ATOMS: atom_id res chain seq x y z
N MET A 1 21.53 -13.94 22.95
CA MET A 1 20.76 -14.10 21.70
C MET A 1 19.30 -13.96 22.06
N GLY A 2 18.67 -12.84 21.68
CA GLY A 2 17.25 -12.63 21.92
C GLY A 2 16.44 -13.62 21.09
N LYS A 3 15.24 -13.99 21.57
CA LYS A 3 14.28 -14.76 20.78
C LYS A 3 13.75 -13.84 19.67
N ASN A 4 14.48 -13.76 18.56
CA ASN A 4 13.97 -13.11 17.35
C ASN A 4 12.75 -13.94 16.93
N GLY A 5 11.54 -13.37 16.98
CA GLY A 5 10.33 -14.09 16.59
C GLY A 5 10.53 -14.67 15.19
N VAL A 6 10.27 -15.95 15.01
CA VAL A 6 10.25 -16.61 13.70
C VAL A 6 8.81 -17.02 13.43
N GLY A 7 8.31 -16.75 12.24
CA GLY A 7 6.91 -16.92 11.87
C GLY A 7 6.13 -15.60 11.84
N SER A 8 5.03 -15.63 11.08
CA SER A 8 4.00 -14.60 11.06
C SER A 8 3.38 -14.40 12.45
N ILE A 9 3.00 -13.17 12.81
CA ILE A 9 2.23 -12.95 14.06
C ILE A 9 0.82 -13.52 13.91
N ILE A 10 0.14 -13.17 12.82
CA ILE A 10 -1.13 -13.77 12.43
C ILE A 10 -0.93 -14.51 11.11
N ASN A 11 -1.28 -15.79 11.11
CA ASN A 11 -1.30 -16.62 9.91
C ASN A 11 -2.69 -17.22 9.75
N ASP A 12 -3.47 -16.67 8.81
CA ASP A 12 -4.74 -17.25 8.41
C ASP A 12 -4.49 -18.37 7.39
N ASN A 13 -4.63 -19.62 7.84
CA ASN A 13 -4.41 -20.80 7.01
C ASN A 13 -5.68 -21.11 6.19
N HIS A 14 -5.99 -20.21 5.25
CA HIS A 14 -7.10 -20.33 4.30
C HIS A 14 -7.15 -21.71 3.61
N ASN A 15 -8.35 -22.25 3.42
CA ASN A 15 -8.57 -23.51 2.68
C ASN A 15 -9.35 -23.28 1.36
N ASN A 16 -9.06 -24.08 0.34
CA ASN A 16 -9.61 -23.88 -1.01
C ASN A 16 -11.12 -24.06 -1.15
N SER A 17 -11.78 -24.67 -0.17
CA SER A 17 -13.18 -25.09 -0.27
C SER A 17 -14.14 -24.12 0.41
N THR A 18 -13.65 -23.28 1.32
CA THR A 18 -14.47 -22.43 2.18
C THR A 18 -13.78 -21.08 2.36
N PRO A 19 -14.44 -19.96 2.01
CA PRO A 19 -13.93 -18.64 2.36
C PRO A 19 -13.97 -18.40 3.87
N ASP A 20 -13.04 -17.58 4.38
CA ASP A 20 -12.85 -17.41 5.82
C ASP A 20 -13.71 -16.27 6.40
N TYR A 21 -13.85 -15.16 5.67
CA TYR A 21 -14.51 -13.93 6.13
C TYR A 21 -13.92 -13.38 7.45
N SER A 22 -12.63 -13.61 7.69
CA SER A 22 -11.92 -13.11 8.87
C SER A 22 -11.94 -11.59 8.91
N LYS A 23 -11.97 -11.00 10.12
CA LYS A 23 -11.82 -9.56 10.33
C LYS A 23 -10.71 -9.32 11.35
N ILE A 24 -9.66 -8.62 10.95
CA ILE A 24 -8.51 -8.30 11.83
C ILE A 24 -8.41 -6.78 11.88
N HIS A 25 -8.78 -6.21 13.03
CA HIS A 25 -8.88 -4.77 13.18
C HIS A 25 -8.58 -4.26 14.58
N HIS A 26 -8.21 -2.99 14.68
CA HIS A 26 -7.89 -2.29 15.94
C HIS A 26 -6.75 -2.96 16.71
N ASN A 27 -5.74 -3.47 16.01
CA ASN A 27 -4.57 -4.10 16.62
C ASN A 27 -3.32 -3.22 16.49
N TYR A 28 -2.43 -3.35 17.47
CA TYR A 28 -1.10 -2.75 17.47
C TYR A 28 -0.02 -3.80 17.17
N PHE A 29 0.58 -3.74 15.98
CA PHE A 29 1.71 -4.58 15.58
C PHE A 29 3.00 -3.76 15.64
N ALA A 30 3.89 -4.07 16.58
CA ALA A 30 5.07 -3.23 16.78
C ALA A 30 6.35 -3.97 17.14
N ASP A 31 7.46 -3.25 16.98
CA ASP A 31 8.79 -3.57 17.49
C ASP A 31 9.36 -4.92 17.01
N ARG A 32 8.93 -5.37 15.83
CA ARG A 32 9.56 -6.52 15.17
C ARG A 32 10.91 -6.09 14.61
N VAL A 33 11.95 -6.81 14.99
CA VAL A 33 13.29 -6.69 14.40
C VAL A 33 13.61 -7.94 13.58
N PRO A 34 14.38 -7.81 12.48
CA PRO A 34 14.61 -8.93 11.59
C PRO A 34 15.62 -9.87 12.24
N VAL A 35 15.44 -11.18 12.08
CA VAL A 35 16.43 -12.16 12.52
C VAL A 35 17.80 -11.82 11.93
N ASP A 36 18.84 -11.92 12.76
CA ASP A 36 20.24 -11.59 12.43
C ASP A 36 20.45 -10.15 11.90
N ASN A 37 19.53 -9.23 12.24
CA ASN A 37 19.52 -7.85 11.75
C ASN A 37 19.53 -7.77 10.21
N ASN A 38 18.91 -8.75 9.55
CA ASN A 38 18.89 -8.86 8.11
C ASN A 38 17.46 -9.02 7.59
N VAL A 39 16.87 -7.94 7.10
CA VAL A 39 15.54 -7.93 6.46
C VAL A 39 15.44 -8.79 5.19
N ASN A 40 16.57 -9.27 4.65
CA ASN A 40 16.61 -10.23 3.54
C ASN A 40 17.05 -11.64 3.99
N GLY A 41 17.30 -11.84 5.29
CA GLY A 41 17.98 -13.02 5.80
C GLY A 41 17.05 -14.23 5.92
N LEU A 42 15.85 -14.02 6.45
CA LEU A 42 14.83 -15.06 6.62
C LEU A 42 13.47 -14.55 6.17
N ASN A 43 12.72 -15.43 5.50
CA ASN A 43 11.32 -15.24 5.16
C ASN A 43 10.43 -15.64 6.36
N ASP A 44 9.11 -15.48 6.20
CA ASP A 44 8.08 -15.82 7.18
C ASP A 44 8.23 -15.00 8.47
N GLN A 45 8.51 -13.70 8.33
CA GLN A 45 8.58 -12.73 9.43
C GLN A 45 7.55 -11.60 9.25
N ASP A 46 6.50 -11.83 8.47
CA ASP A 46 5.38 -10.92 8.25
C ASP A 46 4.56 -10.69 9.53
N ALA A 47 3.84 -9.57 9.60
CA ALA A 47 2.88 -9.33 10.67
C ALA A 47 1.61 -10.16 10.43
N ILE A 48 1.13 -10.15 9.18
CA ILE A 48 -0.09 -10.83 8.78
C ILE A 48 0.14 -11.55 7.44
N ARG A 49 -0.21 -12.83 7.40
CA ARG A 49 -0.36 -13.60 6.17
C ARG A 49 -1.76 -14.17 6.05
N ILE A 50 -2.38 -13.98 4.88
CA ILE A 50 -3.70 -14.52 4.57
C ILE A 50 -3.58 -15.55 3.43
N GLY A 51 -3.53 -16.83 3.80
CA GLY A 51 -3.38 -17.95 2.89
C GLY A 51 -1.93 -18.30 2.53
N THR A 52 -1.78 -19.13 1.50
CA THR A 52 -0.49 -19.65 1.02
C THR A 52 -0.50 -19.72 -0.50
N SER A 53 0.65 -19.96 -1.13
CA SER A 53 0.69 -20.18 -2.58
C SER A 53 -0.26 -21.30 -3.04
N THR A 54 -0.33 -22.41 -2.28
CA THR A 54 -1.19 -23.56 -2.59
C THR A 54 -2.69 -23.28 -2.49
N THR A 55 -3.06 -22.23 -1.77
CA THR A 55 -4.46 -21.84 -1.54
C THR A 55 -4.83 -20.49 -2.13
N SER A 56 -3.96 -19.94 -2.98
CA SER A 56 -4.06 -18.55 -3.40
C SER A 56 -5.16 -18.26 -4.42
N LEU A 57 -5.61 -19.27 -5.17
CA LEU A 57 -6.59 -19.10 -6.24
C LEU A 57 -8.05 -19.16 -5.77
N SER A 58 -8.28 -19.32 -4.47
CA SER A 58 -9.61 -19.27 -3.86
C SER A 58 -9.81 -17.99 -3.04
N ASP A 59 -11.06 -17.55 -2.95
CA ASP A 59 -11.43 -16.35 -2.21
C ASP A 59 -11.49 -16.61 -0.71
N SER A 60 -10.88 -15.71 0.07
CA SER A 60 -10.96 -15.71 1.53
C SER A 60 -11.95 -14.66 2.06
N PHE A 61 -12.15 -13.54 1.33
CA PHE A 61 -12.97 -12.39 1.76
C PHE A 61 -12.58 -11.83 3.12
N THR A 62 -11.31 -11.96 3.50
CA THR A 62 -10.78 -11.44 4.75
C THR A 62 -10.61 -9.92 4.68
N GLU A 63 -10.96 -9.23 5.77
CA GLU A 63 -10.85 -7.79 5.92
C GLU A 63 -9.81 -7.44 7.00
N ILE A 64 -8.81 -6.64 6.62
CA ILE A 64 -7.76 -6.13 7.51
C ILE A 64 -7.88 -4.61 7.55
N TYR A 65 -8.30 -4.06 8.69
CA TYR A 65 -8.59 -2.63 8.76
C TYR A 65 -8.34 -2.02 10.12
N ASP A 66 -8.16 -0.70 10.19
CA ASP A 66 -8.03 0.02 11.46
C ASP A 66 -6.88 -0.52 12.34
N ASN A 67 -5.79 -1.01 11.74
CA ASN A 67 -4.63 -1.50 12.49
C ASN A 67 -3.47 -0.50 12.43
N LEU A 68 -2.66 -0.47 13.48
CA LEU A 68 -1.42 0.30 13.53
C LEU A 68 -0.21 -0.65 13.49
N PHE A 69 0.62 -0.50 12.47
CA PHE A 69 1.94 -1.13 12.34
C PHE A 69 3.01 -0.09 12.62
N ASN A 70 3.79 -0.25 13.69
CA ASN A 70 4.74 0.77 14.14
C ASN A 70 6.11 0.20 14.47
N ASN A 71 7.20 0.84 14.04
CA ASN A 71 8.56 0.36 14.32
C ASN A 71 8.74 -1.12 13.91
N TRP A 72 8.34 -1.44 12.66
CA TRP A 72 8.28 -2.81 12.18
C TRP A 72 9.36 -3.09 11.13
N ALA A 73 10.19 -4.09 11.37
CA ALA A 73 11.17 -4.60 10.39
C ALA A 73 11.31 -6.13 10.54
N GLY A 74 10.43 -6.90 9.91
CA GLY A 74 10.55 -8.37 9.88
C GLY A 74 11.26 -8.86 8.63
N GLU A 75 10.67 -8.55 7.48
CA GLU A 75 11.12 -8.93 6.15
C GLU A 75 10.51 -7.96 5.11
N VAL A 76 10.52 -8.33 3.83
CA VAL A 76 9.96 -7.50 2.76
C VAL A 76 8.43 -7.41 2.78
N GLU A 77 7.73 -8.41 3.32
CA GLU A 77 6.28 -8.46 3.45
C GLU A 77 5.87 -8.16 4.89
N ILE A 78 5.31 -6.98 5.18
CA ILE A 78 4.64 -6.72 6.47
C ILE A 78 3.28 -7.42 6.46
N ILE A 79 2.56 -7.24 5.36
CA ILE A 79 1.34 -8.00 5.07
C ILE A 79 1.59 -8.79 3.78
N SER A 80 1.26 -10.09 3.83
CA SER A 80 1.37 -11.01 2.70
C SER A 80 -0.03 -11.53 2.33
N ASN A 81 -0.67 -10.93 1.33
CA ASN A 81 -1.91 -11.45 0.74
C ASN A 81 -1.59 -12.64 -0.15
N LYS A 82 -2.15 -13.81 0.18
CA LYS A 82 -1.95 -15.06 -0.56
C LYS A 82 -3.27 -15.82 -0.74
N SER A 83 -4.34 -15.08 -1.03
CA SER A 83 -5.71 -15.56 -1.32
C SER A 83 -6.51 -14.46 -2.04
N GLY A 84 -7.68 -14.81 -2.57
CA GLY A 84 -8.51 -13.92 -3.37
C GLY A 84 -9.49 -13.06 -2.55
N SER A 85 -9.90 -11.93 -3.14
CA SER A 85 -11.02 -11.09 -2.71
C SER A 85 -10.93 -10.50 -1.29
N ASN A 86 -9.71 -10.31 -0.78
CA ASN A 86 -9.46 -9.68 0.52
C ASN A 86 -9.50 -8.16 0.44
N LYS A 87 -9.71 -7.50 1.59
CA LYS A 87 -9.70 -6.04 1.71
C LYS A 87 -8.70 -5.59 2.76
N TYR A 88 -7.94 -4.54 2.44
CA TYR A 88 -6.96 -3.93 3.32
C TYR A 88 -7.22 -2.43 3.37
N TYR A 89 -7.78 -1.92 4.45
CA TYR A 89 -8.18 -0.51 4.48
C TYR A 89 -8.03 0.21 5.80
N ASN A 90 -7.75 1.51 5.75
CA ASN A 90 -7.58 2.35 6.95
C ASN A 90 -6.56 1.81 7.96
N ASN A 91 -5.54 1.10 7.47
CA ASN A 91 -4.40 0.72 8.29
C ASN A 91 -3.35 1.83 8.22
N THR A 92 -2.63 2.02 9.32
CA THR A 92 -1.50 2.96 9.39
C THR A 92 -0.20 2.20 9.61
N PHE A 93 0.77 2.44 8.74
CA PHE A 93 2.14 1.94 8.84
C PHE A 93 3.06 3.11 9.15
N ARG A 94 3.83 3.03 10.23
CA ARG A 94 4.74 4.09 10.68
C ARG A 94 6.09 3.51 11.06
N ASP A 95 7.17 4.17 10.65
CA ASP A 95 8.54 3.78 10.98
C ASP A 95 8.84 2.31 10.67
N TYR A 96 8.78 1.91 9.40
CA TYR A 96 8.81 0.50 9.05
C TYR A 96 9.75 0.16 7.89
N GLN A 97 10.05 -1.13 7.75
CA GLN A 97 10.71 -1.74 6.59
C GLN A 97 9.84 -2.87 6.07
N GLY A 98 9.68 -2.95 4.75
CA GLY A 98 8.82 -3.90 4.06
C GLY A 98 7.67 -3.21 3.31
N THR A 99 6.62 -3.98 3.00
CA THR A 99 5.49 -3.58 2.16
C THR A 99 4.19 -4.28 2.57
N LEU A 100 3.06 -3.72 2.15
CA LEU A 100 1.85 -4.50 1.91
C LEU A 100 1.98 -5.17 0.54
N THR A 101 2.16 -6.50 0.51
CA THR A 101 2.31 -7.24 -0.75
C THR A 101 1.04 -8.01 -1.09
N LEU A 102 0.48 -7.70 -2.26
CA LEU A 102 -0.44 -8.56 -3.00
C LEU A 102 0.38 -9.66 -3.66
N ARG A 103 0.70 -10.72 -2.91
CA ARG A 103 1.76 -11.67 -3.27
C ARG A 103 1.23 -12.79 -4.17
N HIS A 104 0.06 -13.31 -3.84
CA HIS A 104 -0.71 -14.27 -4.63
C HIS A 104 -2.21 -14.00 -4.43
N GLY A 105 -3.04 -14.61 -5.29
CA GLY A 105 -4.48 -14.38 -5.29
C GLY A 105 -4.86 -13.10 -6.02
N ASN A 106 -6.15 -12.97 -6.34
CA ASN A 106 -6.67 -11.94 -7.25
C ASN A 106 -7.77 -11.12 -6.55
N ASN A 107 -8.19 -10.02 -7.17
CA ASN A 107 -9.37 -9.23 -6.78
C ASN A 107 -9.30 -8.65 -5.35
N ALA A 108 -8.10 -8.43 -4.81
CA ALA A 108 -7.92 -7.72 -3.54
C ALA A 108 -8.14 -6.19 -3.69
N GLU A 109 -8.70 -5.56 -2.67
CA GLU A 109 -8.88 -4.11 -2.58
C GLU A 109 -7.96 -3.53 -1.47
N VAL A 110 -7.14 -2.55 -1.80
CA VAL A 110 -6.23 -1.85 -0.87
C VAL A 110 -6.55 -0.37 -0.89
N PHE A 111 -7.17 0.16 0.17
CA PHE A 111 -7.65 1.54 0.13
C PHE A 111 -7.66 2.28 1.45
N GLY A 112 -7.53 3.61 1.41
CA GLY A 112 -7.58 4.42 2.62
C GLY A 112 -6.41 4.19 3.59
N ASN A 113 -5.33 3.51 3.19
CA ASN A 113 -4.22 3.20 4.08
C ASN A 113 -3.20 4.35 4.10
N TYR A 114 -2.52 4.51 5.24
CA TYR A 114 -1.45 5.49 5.44
C TYR A 114 -0.10 4.81 5.63
N PHE A 115 0.89 5.20 4.84
CA PHE A 115 2.24 4.64 4.85
C PHE A 115 3.28 5.72 5.13
N PHE A 116 3.69 5.88 6.39
CA PHE A 116 4.71 6.81 6.83
C PHE A 116 6.06 6.09 7.03
N GLY A 117 6.91 6.13 6.01
CA GLY A 117 8.22 5.48 6.07
C GLY A 117 9.24 6.24 6.92
N ASN A 118 9.04 7.54 7.15
CA ASN A 118 9.98 8.43 7.85
C ASN A 118 11.41 8.31 7.29
N GLU A 119 11.52 8.16 5.98
CA GLU A 119 12.77 8.00 5.23
C GLU A 119 13.61 6.76 5.63
N ASN A 120 13.02 5.81 6.35
CA ASN A 120 13.68 4.56 6.65
C ASN A 120 14.00 3.80 5.36
N THR A 121 15.23 3.29 5.24
CA THR A 121 15.58 2.42 4.11
C THR A 121 14.65 1.22 4.06
N PHE A 122 14.36 0.74 2.85
CA PHE A 122 13.55 -0.46 2.60
C PHE A 122 12.11 -0.31 3.07
N SER A 123 11.61 0.92 3.20
CA SER A 123 10.20 1.23 3.40
C SER A 123 9.51 1.31 2.03
N GLY A 124 8.52 0.45 1.80
CA GLY A 124 7.70 0.48 0.60
C GLY A 124 6.21 0.48 0.92
N GLY A 125 5.39 0.85 -0.04
CA GLY A 125 3.94 0.91 0.13
C GLY A 125 3.31 -0.40 -0.30
N VAL A 126 2.73 -0.41 -1.48
CA VAL A 126 2.03 -1.58 -2.04
C VAL A 126 2.82 -2.20 -3.19
N ARG A 127 2.98 -3.52 -3.15
CA ARG A 127 3.54 -4.34 -4.23
C ARG A 127 2.45 -5.23 -4.82
N ILE A 128 2.22 -5.11 -6.13
CA ILE A 128 1.08 -5.67 -6.83
C ILE A 128 1.53 -6.79 -7.78
N ILE A 129 1.00 -7.98 -7.58
CA ILE A 129 1.18 -9.19 -8.41
C ILE A 129 -0.19 -9.86 -8.50
N GLY A 130 -0.56 -10.39 -9.67
CA GLY A 130 -1.88 -11.00 -9.88
C GLY A 130 -2.90 -10.04 -10.49
N GLU A 131 -4.17 -10.45 -10.48
CA GLU A 131 -5.19 -9.89 -11.36
C GLU A 131 -6.31 -9.16 -10.59
N ASP A 132 -6.97 -8.23 -11.28
CA ASP A 132 -8.22 -7.58 -10.86
C ASP A 132 -8.15 -6.78 -9.54
N HIS A 133 -6.94 -6.46 -9.07
CA HIS A 133 -6.75 -5.66 -7.86
C HIS A 133 -7.16 -4.21 -8.03
N LYS A 134 -7.64 -3.61 -6.94
CA LYS A 134 -7.85 -2.16 -6.84
C LYS A 134 -7.01 -1.59 -5.71
N VAL A 135 -6.24 -0.55 -6.01
CA VAL A 135 -5.40 0.15 -5.04
C VAL A 135 -5.72 1.65 -5.14
N TYR A 136 -6.45 2.17 -4.16
CA TYR A 136 -7.01 3.51 -4.26
C TYR A 136 -7.11 4.29 -2.96
N ASN A 137 -7.10 5.62 -3.02
CA ASN A 137 -7.21 6.50 -1.85
C ASN A 137 -6.19 6.19 -0.74
N ASN A 138 -5.00 5.68 -1.09
CA ASN A 138 -3.92 5.47 -0.12
C ASN A 138 -2.96 6.67 -0.11
N TYR A 139 -2.38 6.93 1.06
CA TYR A 139 -1.37 7.96 1.27
C TYR A 139 -0.01 7.35 1.59
N PHE A 140 1.02 7.81 0.91
CA PHE A 140 2.40 7.33 1.06
C PHE A 140 3.34 8.51 1.31
N GLU A 141 4.16 8.44 2.35
CA GLU A 141 5.09 9.51 2.71
C GLU A 141 6.46 8.98 3.13
N GLY A 142 7.51 9.57 2.58
CA GLY A 142 8.88 9.32 3.06
C GLY A 142 9.38 7.90 2.76
N LEU A 143 8.89 7.25 1.71
CA LEU A 143 9.26 5.86 1.40
C LEU A 143 10.60 5.78 0.66
N ARG A 144 11.43 4.77 0.98
CA ARG A 144 12.77 4.59 0.41
C ARG A 144 12.99 3.17 -0.10
N TYR A 145 13.23 3.05 -1.41
CA TYR A 145 13.36 1.73 -2.04
C TYR A 145 14.64 0.96 -1.66
N ARG A 146 15.71 1.65 -1.24
CA ARG A 146 17.02 1.00 -1.02
C ARG A 146 17.00 0.05 0.16
N LYS A 147 17.69 -1.07 0.05
CA LYS A 147 17.98 -1.97 1.18
C LYS A 147 18.94 -1.30 2.17
N PRO A 148 19.04 -1.79 3.43
CA PRO A 148 19.98 -1.25 4.41
C PRO A 148 21.46 -1.29 3.97
N ASN A 149 21.82 -2.22 3.08
CA ASN A 149 23.17 -2.31 2.50
C ASN A 149 23.41 -1.33 1.32
N GLY A 150 22.45 -0.46 1.01
CA GLY A 150 22.52 0.54 -0.06
C GLY A 150 22.11 0.04 -1.46
N SER A 151 21.92 -1.27 -1.65
CA SER A 151 21.47 -1.81 -2.95
C SER A 151 20.02 -1.42 -3.26
N GLY A 152 19.71 -1.23 -4.54
CA GLY A 152 18.35 -0.99 -4.99
C GLY A 152 17.44 -2.22 -4.81
N SER A 153 16.14 -1.98 -4.78
CA SER A 153 15.13 -3.02 -4.64
C SER A 153 14.02 -2.87 -5.71
N ASN A 154 13.57 -3.99 -6.25
CA ASN A 154 12.38 -4.03 -7.12
C ASN A 154 11.11 -4.39 -6.34
N THR A 155 11.18 -4.47 -5.01
CA THR A 155 10.05 -4.83 -4.15
C THR A 155 9.57 -3.69 -3.27
N THR A 156 10.33 -2.61 -3.18
CA THR A 156 10.09 -1.45 -2.32
C THR A 156 10.18 -0.16 -3.16
N GLY A 157 9.76 0.96 -2.58
CA GLY A 157 9.21 2.11 -3.30
C GLY A 157 7.70 2.20 -3.02
N ALA A 158 7.06 3.32 -3.34
CA ALA A 158 5.70 3.56 -2.89
C ALA A 158 4.68 2.60 -3.53
N LEU A 159 4.65 2.50 -4.86
CA LEU A 159 3.73 1.62 -5.59
C LEU A 159 4.49 0.86 -6.68
N ASN A 160 4.50 -0.47 -6.61
CA ASN A 160 5.19 -1.33 -7.57
C ASN A 160 4.20 -2.26 -8.25
N VAL A 161 3.94 -2.03 -9.54
CA VAL A 161 3.23 -2.97 -10.42
C VAL A 161 4.27 -3.90 -11.04
N MET A 162 4.19 -5.20 -10.73
CA MET A 162 5.21 -6.17 -11.14
C MET A 162 4.95 -6.78 -12.53
N ASN A 163 6.02 -7.20 -13.19
CA ASN A 163 5.96 -8.19 -14.25
C ASN A 163 5.62 -9.57 -13.67
N GLY A 164 5.07 -10.46 -14.50
CA GLY A 164 4.84 -11.87 -14.19
C GLY A 164 5.85 -12.82 -14.84
N ILE A 165 5.74 -14.09 -14.47
CA ILE A 165 6.46 -15.21 -15.10
C ILE A 165 5.50 -15.93 -16.05
N GLU A 166 5.95 -16.19 -17.27
CA GLU A 166 5.18 -16.99 -18.24
C GLU A 166 4.97 -18.40 -17.69
N ASN A 167 3.73 -18.93 -17.78
CA ASN A 167 3.36 -20.23 -17.19
C ASN A 167 3.72 -20.35 -15.70
N SER A 168 3.52 -19.27 -14.95
CA SER A 168 3.87 -19.16 -13.53
C SER A 168 3.35 -20.32 -12.68
N ALA A 169 4.23 -20.92 -11.88
CA ALA A 169 3.81 -21.83 -10.82
C ALA A 169 3.12 -21.06 -9.67
N LEU A 170 2.32 -21.76 -8.85
CA LEU A 170 1.56 -21.13 -7.75
C LEU A 170 2.41 -20.31 -6.77
N ASN A 171 3.68 -20.70 -6.56
CA ASN A 171 4.62 -20.02 -5.66
C ASN A 171 5.48 -18.95 -6.36
N GLN A 172 5.25 -18.70 -7.65
CA GLN A 172 5.95 -17.69 -8.44
C GLN A 172 5.10 -16.42 -8.56
N TYR A 173 5.33 -15.60 -9.60
CA TYR A 173 4.70 -14.31 -9.80
C TYR A 173 3.76 -14.39 -11.00
N TYR A 174 2.44 -14.23 -10.78
CA TYR A 174 1.48 -14.14 -11.87
C TYR A 174 1.59 -12.77 -12.55
N GLN A 175 1.28 -12.73 -13.85
CA GLN A 175 1.22 -11.48 -14.60
C GLN A 175 0.18 -10.55 -13.99
N VAL A 176 0.49 -9.26 -13.91
CA VAL A 176 -0.49 -8.28 -13.47
C VAL A 176 -1.47 -7.99 -14.60
N LYS A 177 -2.76 -8.19 -14.35
CA LYS A 177 -3.84 -7.90 -15.31
C LYS A 177 -5.01 -7.16 -14.70
N ASN A 178 -5.63 -6.26 -15.47
CA ASN A 178 -6.88 -5.58 -15.11
C ASN A 178 -6.83 -4.84 -13.75
N VAL A 179 -5.64 -4.39 -13.35
CA VAL A 179 -5.44 -3.69 -12.08
C VAL A 179 -5.75 -2.21 -12.22
N GLN A 180 -6.35 -1.64 -11.18
CA GLN A 180 -6.66 -0.22 -11.10
C GLN A 180 -5.90 0.41 -9.92
N VAL A 181 -5.03 1.39 -10.21
CA VAL A 181 -4.28 2.19 -9.24
C VAL A 181 -4.74 3.63 -9.35
N VAL A 182 -5.66 4.04 -8.47
CA VAL A 182 -6.47 5.24 -8.67
C VAL A 182 -6.46 6.15 -7.45
N ASN A 183 -6.33 7.47 -7.60
CA ASN A 183 -6.51 8.42 -6.50
C ASN A 183 -5.57 8.17 -5.29
N ASN A 184 -4.33 7.76 -5.51
CA ASN A 184 -3.35 7.68 -4.42
C ASN A 184 -2.55 8.98 -4.32
N THR A 185 -2.11 9.33 -3.11
CA THR A 185 -1.24 10.49 -2.85
C THR A 185 0.11 10.02 -2.34
N LEU A 186 1.19 10.40 -3.03
CA LEU A 186 2.56 10.00 -2.73
C LEU A 186 3.40 11.26 -2.50
N VAL A 187 4.03 11.40 -1.33
CA VAL A 187 4.80 12.58 -0.93
C VAL A 187 6.20 12.16 -0.50
N ASN A 188 7.23 12.87 -0.97
CA ASN A 188 8.62 12.62 -0.57
C ASN A 188 8.99 11.12 -0.65
N CYS A 189 8.56 10.42 -1.71
CA CYS A 189 8.92 9.03 -1.97
C CYS A 189 10.05 9.02 -3.00
N ASP A 190 11.13 8.26 -2.79
CA ASP A 190 12.24 8.29 -3.76
C ASP A 190 11.81 7.75 -5.13
N LEU A 191 11.04 6.66 -5.13
CA LEU A 191 10.31 6.15 -6.27
C LEU A 191 8.81 6.15 -5.95
N GLY A 192 8.05 6.89 -6.75
CA GLY A 192 6.58 6.96 -6.66
C GLY A 192 5.92 5.70 -7.21
N ILE A 193 5.28 5.81 -8.38
CA ILE A 193 4.65 4.66 -9.06
C ILE A 193 5.65 4.03 -10.03
N ARG A 194 5.79 2.71 -10.01
CA ARG A 194 6.69 1.97 -10.90
C ARG A 194 5.92 0.89 -11.65
N ILE A 195 5.96 0.95 -12.97
CA ILE A 195 5.32 -0.02 -13.85
C ILE A 195 6.34 -1.01 -14.38
N GLY A 196 6.02 -2.30 -14.24
CA GLY A 196 6.79 -3.39 -14.80
C GLY A 196 8.09 -3.67 -14.06
N THR A 197 8.07 -3.55 -12.72
CA THR A 197 9.18 -4.00 -11.87
C THR A 197 9.35 -5.51 -11.98
N SER A 198 10.59 -6.01 -12.03
CA SER A 198 10.85 -7.44 -12.27
C SER A 198 11.72 -8.06 -11.18
N LEU A 199 11.42 -9.32 -10.88
CA LEU A 199 12.21 -10.22 -10.06
C LEU A 199 12.26 -11.60 -10.71
N SER A 200 13.34 -12.35 -10.45
CA SER A 200 13.39 -13.80 -10.73
C SER A 200 13.05 -14.20 -12.18
N GLY A 201 13.41 -13.36 -13.17
CA GLY A 201 13.11 -13.62 -14.60
C GLY A 201 11.64 -13.37 -14.98
N ALA A 202 10.94 -12.51 -14.24
CA ALA A 202 9.60 -12.06 -14.58
C ALA A 202 9.65 -11.11 -15.79
N ASP A 203 9.33 -11.65 -16.96
CA ASP A 203 9.44 -10.96 -18.24
C ASP A 203 8.06 -10.68 -18.89
N GLN A 204 6.95 -11.10 -18.27
CA GLN A 204 5.60 -10.78 -18.75
C GLN A 204 5.19 -9.40 -18.23
N GLU A 205 5.00 -8.45 -19.13
CA GLU A 205 4.61 -7.09 -18.79
C GLU A 205 3.19 -7.00 -18.21
N PRO A 206 2.83 -5.95 -17.44
CA PRO A 206 1.46 -5.75 -17.00
C PRO A 206 0.50 -5.53 -18.19
N GLU A 207 -0.74 -5.99 -18.07
CA GLU A 207 -1.74 -5.91 -19.14
C GLU A 207 -3.04 -5.26 -18.65
N ASN A 208 -3.66 -4.41 -19.47
CA ASN A 208 -4.96 -3.78 -19.19
C ASN A 208 -5.03 -3.04 -17.84
N ILE A 209 -3.96 -2.36 -17.44
CA ILE A 209 -3.92 -1.62 -16.17
C ILE A 209 -4.41 -0.18 -16.33
N THR A 210 -5.12 0.33 -15.34
CA THR A 210 -5.49 1.75 -15.23
C THR A 210 -4.70 2.38 -14.11
N VAL A 211 -3.90 3.41 -14.39
CA VAL A 211 -3.20 4.19 -13.36
C VAL A 211 -3.64 5.64 -13.48
N ALA A 212 -4.57 6.05 -12.62
CA ALA A 212 -5.30 7.29 -12.83
C ALA A 212 -5.34 8.20 -11.60
N ASN A 213 -5.35 9.51 -11.85
CA ASN A 213 -5.65 10.53 -10.83
C ASN A 213 -4.77 10.44 -9.58
N ASN A 214 -3.53 9.98 -9.69
CA ASN A 214 -2.61 9.94 -8.55
C ASN A 214 -1.88 11.28 -8.41
N ILE A 215 -1.65 11.73 -7.18
CA ILE A 215 -0.77 12.86 -6.87
C ILE A 215 0.59 12.31 -6.48
N ILE A 216 1.66 12.86 -7.06
CA ILE A 216 3.03 12.61 -6.66
C ILE A 216 3.76 13.92 -6.40
N LEU A 217 4.19 14.15 -5.17
CA LEU A 217 4.89 15.36 -4.73
C LEU A 217 6.31 15.00 -4.25
N ASP A 218 7.29 15.77 -4.71
CA ASP A 218 8.68 15.76 -4.22
C ASP A 218 9.35 14.36 -4.32
N SER A 219 9.19 13.68 -5.46
CA SER A 219 9.92 12.41 -5.69
C SER A 219 11.38 12.64 -6.10
N ASP A 220 12.31 12.02 -5.36
CA ASP A 220 13.76 12.19 -5.55
C ASP A 220 14.29 11.56 -6.85
N ILE A 221 13.90 10.31 -7.14
CA ILE A 221 14.42 9.57 -8.31
C ILE A 221 13.44 9.65 -9.47
N ASN A 222 12.19 9.21 -9.26
CA ASN A 222 11.17 9.23 -10.30
C ASN A 222 9.76 9.11 -9.68
N ALA A 223 8.88 10.05 -10.03
CA ALA A 223 7.50 10.10 -9.60
C ALA A 223 6.62 9.03 -10.29
N PHE A 224 6.89 8.73 -11.56
CA PHE A 224 6.22 7.69 -12.33
C PHE A 224 7.19 7.05 -13.32
N GLN A 225 7.68 5.86 -12.99
CA GLN A 225 8.70 5.15 -13.74
C GLN A 225 8.07 3.99 -14.53
N ILE A 226 8.39 3.89 -15.83
CA ILE A 226 8.02 2.77 -16.69
C ILE A 226 9.28 1.95 -16.97
N LEU A 227 9.42 0.82 -16.29
CA LEU A 227 10.53 -0.13 -16.50
C LEU A 227 10.22 -1.11 -17.64
N THR A 228 8.99 -1.63 -17.63
CA THR A 228 8.43 -2.43 -18.72
C THR A 228 7.09 -1.81 -19.10
N PRO A 229 6.92 -1.31 -20.35
CA PRO A 229 5.65 -0.73 -20.79
C PRO A 229 4.52 -1.76 -20.70
N ALA A 230 3.39 -1.37 -20.09
CA ALA A 230 2.20 -2.20 -20.06
C ALA A 230 1.53 -2.29 -21.45
N THR A 231 0.83 -3.39 -21.71
CA THR A 231 0.16 -3.67 -22.99
C THR A 231 -1.37 -3.73 -22.87
N GLY A 232 -2.05 -4.03 -23.97
CA GLY A 232 -3.51 -4.10 -24.03
C GLY A 232 -4.18 -2.72 -23.94
N ALA A 233 -5.29 -2.64 -23.21
CA ALA A 233 -6.04 -1.41 -22.97
C ALA A 233 -5.47 -0.55 -21.83
N SER A 234 -4.18 -0.70 -21.52
CA SER A 234 -3.57 0.02 -20.41
C SER A 234 -3.59 1.53 -20.63
N VAL A 235 -3.92 2.28 -19.57
CA VAL A 235 -4.01 3.74 -19.60
C VAL A 235 -3.38 4.36 -18.37
N TYR A 236 -2.64 5.45 -18.58
CA TYR A 236 -2.18 6.36 -17.53
C TYR A 236 -2.81 7.72 -17.79
N GLU A 237 -3.64 8.21 -16.87
CA GLU A 237 -4.44 9.42 -17.09
C GLU A 237 -4.67 10.24 -15.81
N GLY A 238 -4.83 11.55 -15.93
CA GLY A 238 -5.14 12.44 -14.80
C GLY A 238 -4.10 12.49 -13.68
N ASN A 239 -2.94 11.85 -13.83
CA ASN A 239 -1.91 11.87 -12.79
C ASN A 239 -1.27 13.26 -12.73
N ILE A 240 -0.95 13.72 -11.53
CA ILE A 240 -0.37 15.04 -11.29
C ILE A 240 0.94 14.88 -10.53
N THR A 241 2.00 15.51 -11.01
CA THR A 241 3.28 15.58 -10.28
C THR A 241 3.70 17.01 -9.99
N GLN A 242 4.38 17.22 -8.87
CA GLN A 242 5.12 18.44 -8.55
C GLN A 242 6.51 18.05 -8.03
N ASN A 243 7.55 18.72 -8.51
CA ASN A 243 8.95 18.50 -8.09
C ASN A 243 9.46 17.05 -8.22
N GLY A 244 8.90 16.25 -9.13
CA GLY A 244 9.40 14.92 -9.45
C GLY A 244 9.58 14.74 -10.95
N SER A 245 10.67 14.09 -11.36
CA SER A 245 10.82 13.63 -12.75
C SER A 245 9.90 12.45 -13.01
N TRP A 246 9.35 12.30 -14.21
CA TRP A 246 8.55 11.13 -14.55
C TRP A 246 8.64 10.77 -16.03
N ASP A 247 8.21 9.55 -16.37
CA ASP A 247 8.26 9.00 -17.73
C ASP A 247 6.96 9.31 -18.52
N LEU A 248 5.97 9.93 -17.88
CA LEU A 248 4.73 10.37 -18.52
C LEU A 248 4.92 11.63 -19.36
N THR A 249 4.07 11.81 -20.37
CA THR A 249 4.06 13.02 -21.21
C THR A 249 3.01 14.01 -20.72
N ASN A 250 3.45 15.21 -20.35
CA ASN A 250 2.57 16.31 -19.93
C ASN A 250 1.55 16.67 -21.02
N GLY A 251 0.29 16.82 -20.63
CA GLY A 251 -0.84 17.16 -21.50
C GLY A 251 -1.49 15.97 -22.23
N ILE A 252 -0.92 14.76 -22.15
CA ILE A 252 -1.52 13.55 -22.72
C ILE A 252 -2.36 12.85 -21.65
N ASN A 253 -3.61 12.51 -22.01
CA ASN A 253 -4.59 11.91 -21.10
C ASN A 253 -4.71 12.69 -19.76
N SER A 254 -4.66 14.02 -19.81
CA SER A 254 -4.72 14.88 -18.63
C SER A 254 -3.59 14.69 -17.60
N ASN A 255 -2.52 13.96 -17.92
CA ASN A 255 -1.34 13.91 -17.04
C ASN A 255 -0.62 15.27 -17.04
N GLN A 256 -0.19 15.77 -15.88
CA GLN A 256 0.40 17.11 -15.79
C GLN A 256 1.46 17.24 -14.69
N THR A 257 2.54 17.94 -15.02
CA THR A 257 3.47 18.50 -14.03
C THR A 257 3.04 19.92 -13.68
N VAL A 258 2.89 20.21 -12.39
CA VAL A 258 2.56 21.55 -11.89
C VAL A 258 3.77 22.18 -11.21
N ALA A 259 3.83 23.52 -11.24
CA ALA A 259 5.00 24.25 -10.76
C ALA A 259 5.04 24.41 -9.23
N SER A 260 3.87 24.56 -8.60
CA SER A 260 3.74 24.82 -7.15
C SER A 260 2.29 24.69 -6.71
N GLY A 261 2.08 24.54 -5.40
CA GLY A 261 0.76 24.63 -4.77
C GLY A 261 -0.10 23.37 -4.90
N LEU A 262 0.49 22.21 -5.20
CA LEU A 262 -0.24 20.96 -5.29
C LEU A 262 -0.78 20.51 -3.93
N LEU A 263 0.10 20.42 -2.92
CA LEU A 263 -0.24 20.08 -1.54
C LEU A 263 0.49 21.01 -0.57
N THR A 264 0.05 21.04 0.69
CA THR A 264 0.77 21.63 1.83
C THR A 264 0.85 20.66 2.99
N SER A 265 1.83 20.83 3.87
CA SER A 265 1.93 20.02 5.08
C SER A 265 0.75 20.34 6.02
N GLY A 266 -0.03 19.30 6.37
CA GLY A 266 -1.06 19.36 7.41
C GLY A 266 -0.53 18.91 8.78
N SER A 267 -1.42 18.76 9.75
CA SER A 267 -1.08 18.23 11.09
C SER A 267 -0.59 16.78 11.04
N ASP A 268 -1.27 15.96 10.24
CA ASP A 268 -1.08 14.51 10.25
C ASP A 268 -0.47 13.98 8.95
N PHE A 269 -0.80 14.63 7.83
CA PHE A 269 -0.29 14.31 6.49
C PHE A 269 -0.44 15.53 5.56
N TYR A 270 0.13 15.48 4.36
CA TYR A 270 -0.01 16.56 3.38
C TYR A 270 -1.41 16.63 2.78
N ARG A 271 -1.93 17.84 2.66
CA ARG A 271 -3.32 18.13 2.28
C ARG A 271 -3.42 18.91 0.98
N ILE A 272 -4.50 18.72 0.23
CA ILE A 272 -4.87 19.58 -0.90
C ILE A 272 -5.14 20.99 -0.38
N VAL A 273 -4.64 21.99 -1.11
CA VAL A 273 -4.81 23.41 -0.76
C VAL A 273 -5.76 24.13 -1.70
N SER A 274 -6.38 25.19 -1.20
CA SER A 274 -7.19 26.08 -2.02
C SER A 274 -6.43 26.54 -3.27
N GLY A 275 -7.03 26.31 -4.44
CA GLY A 275 -6.43 26.65 -5.74
C GLY A 275 -5.43 25.62 -6.27
N SER A 276 -5.28 24.47 -5.61
CA SER A 276 -4.50 23.34 -6.12
C SER A 276 -5.06 22.87 -7.46
N ALA A 277 -4.16 22.44 -8.35
CA ALA A 277 -4.52 21.84 -9.63
C ALA A 277 -5.14 20.44 -9.50
N ALA A 278 -5.18 19.88 -8.28
CA ALA A 278 -5.85 18.62 -7.99
C ALA A 278 -7.37 18.74 -7.85
N ILE A 279 -7.86 19.95 -7.53
CA ILE A 279 -9.28 20.18 -7.26
C ILE A 279 -10.10 19.97 -8.53
N ASP A 280 -11.17 19.16 -8.46
CA ASP A 280 -12.03 18.75 -9.57
C ASP A 280 -11.27 18.14 -10.77
N ALA A 281 -10.03 17.68 -10.56
CA ALA A 281 -9.14 17.26 -11.65
C ALA A 281 -9.29 15.78 -12.03
N GLY A 282 -10.05 15.00 -11.24
CA GLY A 282 -10.29 13.59 -11.49
C GLY A 282 -10.93 13.35 -12.85
N VAL A 283 -10.39 12.38 -13.59
CA VAL A 283 -10.95 11.91 -14.87
C VAL A 283 -11.41 10.47 -14.77
N GLY A 284 -12.33 10.06 -15.64
CA GLY A 284 -12.86 8.70 -15.68
C GLY A 284 -14.07 8.50 -14.77
N THR A 285 -14.46 7.24 -14.55
CA THR A 285 -15.58 6.87 -13.66
C THR A 285 -15.22 5.62 -12.89
N TYR A 286 -15.16 5.74 -11.58
CA TYR A 286 -14.73 4.67 -10.69
C TYR A 286 -15.77 4.46 -9.60
N THR A 287 -16.66 3.49 -9.79
CA THR A 287 -17.79 3.24 -8.87
C THR A 287 -17.38 2.75 -7.48
N PHE A 288 -16.11 2.36 -7.31
CA PHE A 288 -15.53 1.99 -6.02
C PHE A 288 -14.96 3.17 -5.24
N LEU A 289 -14.84 4.36 -5.85
CA LEU A 289 -14.50 5.60 -5.16
C LEU A 289 -15.78 6.19 -4.55
N THR A 290 -16.14 5.70 -3.36
CA THR A 290 -17.34 6.18 -2.65
C THR A 290 -17.02 7.25 -1.61
N GLN A 291 -15.83 7.19 -1.02
CA GLN A 291 -15.36 8.12 0.00
C GLN A 291 -13.86 8.38 -0.17
N ASP A 292 -13.40 9.56 0.24
CA ASP A 292 -11.98 9.92 0.27
C ASP A 292 -11.24 9.24 1.44
N ILE A 293 -9.94 9.50 1.57
CA ILE A 293 -9.11 8.90 2.62
C ILE A 293 -9.56 9.29 4.04
N LEU A 294 -10.28 10.41 4.19
CA LEU A 294 -10.81 10.90 5.46
C LEU A 294 -12.23 10.43 5.76
N TYR A 295 -12.78 9.60 4.87
CA TYR A 295 -14.15 9.10 4.87
C TYR A 295 -15.18 10.22 4.65
N GLY A 296 -14.79 11.28 3.96
CA GLY A 296 -15.70 12.25 3.38
C GLY A 296 -16.34 11.67 2.12
N ASP A 297 -17.64 11.93 1.94
CA ASP A 297 -18.33 11.54 0.71
C ASP A 297 -17.71 12.26 -0.49
N GLY A 298 -17.51 11.52 -1.59
CA GLY A 298 -16.97 12.10 -2.82
C GLY A 298 -17.99 12.97 -3.54
N ASP A 299 -17.51 14.04 -4.19
CA ASP A 299 -18.34 14.86 -5.06
C ASP A 299 -18.47 14.26 -6.47
N LEU A 300 -19.39 14.81 -7.28
CA LEU A 300 -19.55 14.41 -8.68
C LEU A 300 -18.28 14.62 -9.52
N ASN A 301 -17.45 15.59 -9.11
CA ASN A 301 -16.15 15.90 -9.69
C ASN A 301 -15.09 15.65 -8.62
N PHE A 302 -14.67 14.40 -8.47
CA PHE A 302 -13.68 14.05 -7.46
C PHE A 302 -12.29 14.63 -7.80
N ASP A 303 -11.50 14.90 -6.78
CA ASP A 303 -10.14 15.42 -6.90
C ASP A 303 -9.15 14.37 -7.42
N ALA A 304 -8.00 14.82 -7.91
CA ALA A 304 -6.84 13.92 -8.00
C ALA A 304 -6.24 13.68 -6.61
N GLY A 305 -5.72 12.48 -6.37
CA GLY A 305 -5.17 12.07 -5.08
C GLY A 305 -6.22 11.50 -4.13
N ALA A 306 -5.77 11.17 -2.92
CA ALA A 306 -6.55 10.40 -1.96
C ALA A 306 -7.55 11.23 -1.14
N GLU A 307 -7.33 12.54 -1.02
CA GLU A 307 -8.21 13.47 -0.30
C GLU A 307 -9.17 14.14 -1.29
N GLU A 308 -10.39 14.41 -0.84
CA GLU A 308 -11.33 15.29 -1.51
C GLU A 308 -11.35 16.65 -0.81
N PHE A 309 -10.97 17.71 -1.52
CA PHE A 309 -10.85 19.05 -0.95
C PHE A 309 -12.22 19.59 -0.51
N GLY A 310 -12.34 19.87 0.79
CA GLY A 310 -13.56 20.43 1.37
C GLY A 310 -14.62 19.39 1.72
N ALA A 311 -14.34 18.09 1.55
CA ALA A 311 -15.19 17.03 2.07
C ALA A 311 -15.26 17.04 3.60
N THR A 312 -16.32 16.45 4.16
CA THR A 312 -16.63 16.51 5.60
C THR A 312 -15.93 15.44 6.45
N GLY A 313 -15.09 14.60 5.83
CA GLY A 313 -14.39 13.49 6.47
C GLY A 313 -13.36 13.95 7.52
N THR A 314 -13.23 13.18 8.60
CA THR A 314 -12.27 13.45 9.68
C THR A 314 -11.52 12.21 10.15
N VAL A 315 -11.69 11.05 9.50
CA VAL A 315 -11.00 9.82 9.90
C VAL A 315 -9.56 9.91 9.42
N GLY A 316 -8.65 10.25 10.34
CA GLY A 316 -7.23 10.37 10.05
C GLY A 316 -6.46 9.06 10.20
N PRO A 317 -5.13 9.10 10.04
CA PRO A 317 -4.28 7.94 10.32
C PRO A 317 -4.44 7.46 11.76
N TYR A 318 -4.48 6.13 11.94
CA TYR A 318 -4.57 5.49 13.24
C TYR A 318 -3.32 5.77 14.08
N GLU A 319 -3.54 6.16 15.32
CA GLU A 319 -2.51 6.34 16.33
C GLU A 319 -2.63 5.29 17.44
N LEU A 320 -1.67 5.29 18.37
CA LEU A 320 -1.66 4.36 19.50
C LEU A 320 -2.93 4.48 20.35
N ALA A 321 -3.54 5.67 20.41
CA ALA A 321 -4.78 5.89 21.16
C ALA A 321 -6.00 5.17 20.55
N ASP A 322 -5.97 4.88 19.25
CA ASP A 322 -7.12 4.35 18.51
C ASP A 322 -7.20 2.80 18.54
N VAL A 323 -6.07 2.13 18.77
CA VAL A 323 -5.97 0.65 18.83
C VAL A 323 -6.31 0.05 20.20
N GLY A 324 -6.78 0.87 21.14
CA GLY A 324 -7.30 0.45 22.45
C GLY A 324 -6.24 0.07 23.49
N PHE A 325 -6.58 0.22 24.77
CA PHE A 325 -5.71 -0.12 25.91
C PHE A 325 -5.83 -1.59 26.37
N ALA A 326 -6.65 -2.40 25.70
CA ALA A 326 -6.99 -3.75 26.14
C ALA A 326 -6.22 -4.81 25.35
N LEU A 327 -5.44 -5.63 26.06
CA LEU A 327 -4.75 -6.80 25.50
C LEU A 327 -5.59 -8.07 25.73
N GLY A 328 -6.08 -8.73 24.67
CA GLY A 328 -6.56 -10.13 24.71
C GLY A 328 -7.93 -10.43 24.07
N PHE A 329 -8.15 -11.70 23.70
CA PHE A 329 -9.42 -12.20 23.18
C PHE A 329 -10.53 -12.14 24.25
N GLY A 330 -11.60 -11.40 23.99
CA GLY A 330 -12.79 -11.34 24.86
C GLY A 330 -12.72 -10.34 26.02
N ALA A 331 -11.92 -9.28 25.91
CA ALA A 331 -11.79 -8.25 26.95
C ALA A 331 -13.10 -7.46 27.14
N LEU A 332 -14.01 -8.00 27.97
CA LEU A 332 -14.96 -7.19 28.72
C LEU A 332 -14.15 -6.36 29.72
N ASN A 333 -14.36 -5.04 29.72
CA ASN A 333 -13.76 -4.08 30.63
C ASN A 333 -13.39 -4.68 31.99
N THR A 334 -12.10 -4.93 32.22
CA THR A 334 -11.34 -4.63 33.45
C THR A 334 -9.98 -5.30 33.42
N LEU A 335 -8.94 -4.53 33.11
CA LEU A 335 -7.65 -4.72 33.76
C LEU A 335 -7.31 -3.40 34.45
N SER A 336 -7.60 -3.33 35.74
CA SER A 336 -7.09 -2.25 36.58
C SER A 336 -5.58 -2.37 36.65
N VAL A 337 -4.88 -1.32 36.22
CA VAL A 337 -3.45 -1.15 36.49
C VAL A 337 -3.29 -1.02 38.01
N GLY A 338 -2.77 -2.07 38.65
CA GLY A 338 -2.28 -1.97 40.02
C GLY A 338 -0.95 -1.23 39.98
N ASN A 339 -0.83 -0.17 40.79
CA ASN A 339 0.41 0.59 40.98
C ASN A 339 1.57 -0.37 41.22
N VAL A 340 2.65 -0.20 40.45
CA VAL A 340 3.95 -0.76 40.79
C VAL A 340 4.60 0.26 41.72
N ASP A 341 4.47 0.03 43.03
CA ASP A 341 5.27 0.75 44.01
C ASP A 341 6.74 0.32 43.90
N GLU A 342 7.62 1.31 44.11
CA GLU A 342 9.10 1.37 44.03
C GLU A 342 9.93 0.06 43.95
#